data_AF-A0A916GL91-F1
#
_entry.id   AF-A0A916GL91-F1
#
_cell.length_a   1.000
_cell.length_b   1.000
_cell.length_c   1.000
_cell.angle_alpha   90.00
_cell.angle_beta   90.00
_cell.angle_gamma   90.00
#
_symmetry.space_group_name_H-M   'P 1'
#
loop_
_entity.id
_entity.type
_entity.pdbx_description
1 polymer ?
#
loop_
_entity_poly.entity_id
_entity_poly.type
_entity_poly.pdbx_seq_one_letter_code
_entity_poly.pdbx_strand_id
1 'polypeptide(L)'
;MSNPKYGERLSIGFTLDQLRRLEEIVRVRARKGQGLTKADLVRDALEFYLLHQEDLPGSRKAIAKSVEGKIALLEEKLEHLSSHLAEFFGWLEARVRK
;
A
#
# COMPACT_ATOMS: atom_id res chain seq x y z
N MET A 1 -13.67 0.66 15.51
CA MET A 1 -13.62 1.68 14.44
C MET A 1 -13.20 2.99 15.07
N SER A 2 -11.97 3.44 14.82
CA SER A 2 -11.46 4.70 15.38
C SER A 2 -12.21 5.88 14.75
N ASN A 3 -12.90 6.66 15.57
CA ASN A 3 -13.58 7.87 15.13
C ASN A 3 -12.51 8.90 14.72
N PRO A 4 -12.38 9.28 13.44
CA PRO A 4 -11.36 10.23 13.03
C PRO A 4 -11.67 11.60 13.65
N LYS A 5 -10.75 12.09 14.50
CA LYS A 5 -10.91 13.32 15.29
C LYS A 5 -11.01 14.61 14.44
N TYR A 6 -10.75 14.51 13.14
CA TYR A 6 -10.88 15.61 12.18
C TYR A 6 -11.54 15.06 10.92
N GLY A 7 -12.81 15.40 10.70
CA GLY A 7 -13.56 15.06 9.49
C GLY A 7 -13.92 16.33 8.74
N GLU A 8 -13.35 16.54 7.56
CA GLU A 8 -13.81 17.59 6.66
C GLU A 8 -15.17 17.21 6.06
N ARG A 9 -16.06 18.19 5.96
CA ARG A 9 -17.39 17.99 5.37
C ARG A 9 -17.33 18.38 3.91
N LEU A 10 -17.64 17.43 3.04
CA LEU A 10 -17.73 17.62 1.60
C LEU A 10 -19.13 17.25 1.12
N SER A 11 -19.69 18.08 0.24
CA SER A 11 -20.93 17.78 -0.49
C SER A 11 -20.58 17.26 -1.87
N ILE A 12 -21.04 16.05 -2.19
CA ILE A 12 -20.81 15.41 -3.49
C ILE A 12 -22.16 15.15 -4.14
N GLY A 13 -22.27 15.47 -5.44
CA GLY A 13 -23.44 15.11 -6.24
C GLY A 13 -23.39 13.64 -6.62
N PHE A 14 -24.51 12.94 -6.45
CA PHE A 14 -24.71 11.56 -6.92
C PHE A 14 -25.81 11.53 -7.97
N THR A 15 -25.71 10.59 -8.90
CA THR A 15 -26.85 10.26 -9.76
C THR A 15 -27.94 9.58 -8.94
N LEU A 16 -29.18 9.66 -9.42
CA LEU A 16 -30.34 9.05 -8.75
C LEU A 16 -30.16 7.53 -8.57
N ASP A 17 -29.58 6.85 -9.56
CA ASP A 17 -29.34 5.40 -9.51
C ASP A 17 -28.28 5.04 -8.46
N GLN A 18 -27.17 5.78 -8.40
CA GLN A 18 -26.13 5.58 -7.39
C GLN A 18 -26.68 5.74 -5.97
N LEU A 19 -27.53 6.75 -5.75
CA LEU A 19 -28.11 7.02 -4.44
C LEU A 19 -29.09 5.90 -4.03
N ARG A 20 -29.93 5.41 -4.96
CA ARG A 20 -30.81 4.26 -4.73
C ARG A 20 -30.04 3.01 -4.33
N ARG A 21 -28.95 2.70 -5.05
CA ARG A 21 -28.09 1.54 -4.74
C ARG A 21 -27.42 1.66 -3.38
N LEU A 22 -26.89 2.85 -3.05
CA LEU A 22 -26.29 3.10 -1.73
C LEU A 22 -27.30 2.88 -0.60
N GLU A 23 -28.52 3.35 -0.76
CA GLU A 23 -29.59 3.16 0.23
C GLU A 23 -30.00 1.70 0.38
N GLU A 24 -30.07 0.96 -0.72
CA GLU A 24 -30.36 -0.48 -0.69
C GLU A 24 -29.27 -1.25 0.06
N ILE A 25 -27.99 -0.94 -0.19
CA ILE A 25 -26.87 -1.57 0.53
C ILE A 25 -26.97 -1.27 2.03
N VAL A 26 -27.23 -0.01 2.42
CA VAL A 26 -27.43 0.35 3.83
C VAL A 26 -28.58 -0.45 4.44
N ARG A 27 -29.73 -0.56 3.75
CA ARG A 27 -30.89 -1.33 4.22
C ARG A 27 -30.57 -2.80 4.42
N VAL A 28 -29.91 -3.43 3.45
CA VAL A 28 -29.53 -4.86 3.53
C VAL A 28 -28.55 -5.11 4.67
N ARG A 29 -27.56 -4.23 4.86
CA ARG A 29 -26.56 -4.34 5.94
C ARG A 29 -27.18 -4.07 7.32
N ALA A 30 -28.11 -3.11 7.42
CA ALA A 30 -28.87 -2.85 8.64
C ALA A 30 -29.68 -4.08 9.08
N ARG A 31 -30.30 -4.80 8.13
CA ARG A 31 -30.99 -6.08 8.43
C ARG A 31 -30.06 -7.15 8.98
N LYS A 32 -28.77 -7.11 8.64
CA LYS A 32 -27.73 -8.01 9.16
C LYS A 32 -27.12 -7.51 10.49
N GLY A 33 -27.69 -6.48 11.12
CA GLY A 33 -27.20 -5.90 12.37
C GLY A 33 -25.99 -4.97 12.21
N GLN A 34 -25.59 -4.64 10.97
CA GLN A 34 -24.50 -3.70 10.70
C GLN A 34 -25.06 -2.28 10.58
N GLY A 35 -24.89 -1.47 11.63
CA GLY A 35 -25.27 -0.06 11.66
C GLY A 35 -24.33 0.81 10.84
N LEU A 36 -24.43 0.73 9.51
CA LEU A 36 -23.63 1.52 8.56
C LEU A 36 -24.45 2.67 7.98
N THR A 37 -23.83 3.85 7.89
CA THR A 37 -24.41 5.00 7.20
C THR A 37 -23.95 5.05 5.74
N LYS A 38 -24.64 5.84 4.91
CA LYS A 38 -24.18 6.13 3.54
C LYS A 38 -22.76 6.73 3.54
N ALA A 39 -22.44 7.57 4.51
CA ALA A 39 -21.13 8.19 4.63
C ALA A 39 -20.03 7.19 5.03
N ASP A 40 -20.35 6.13 5.77
CA ASP A 40 -19.40 5.04 6.03
C ASP A 40 -19.09 4.29 4.73
N LEU A 41 -20.13 3.92 3.96
CA LEU A 41 -19.95 3.23 2.68
C LEU A 41 -19.11 4.03 1.68
N VAL A 42 -19.33 5.35 1.61
CA VAL A 42 -18.56 6.24 0.74
C VAL A 42 -17.11 6.33 1.21
N ARG A 43 -16.86 6.40 2.52
CA ARG A 43 -15.49 6.38 3.06
C ARG A 43 -14.78 5.07 2.75
N ASP A 44 -15.43 3.93 2.96
CA ASP A 44 -14.86 2.61 2.66
C ASP A 44 -14.52 2.48 1.16
N ALA A 45 -15.41 2.95 0.28
CA ALA A 45 -15.18 2.92 -1.16
C ALA A 45 -14.04 3.86 -1.59
N LEU A 46 -13.95 5.05 -1.00
CA LEU A 46 -12.85 5.99 -1.25
C LEU A 46 -11.52 5.42 -0.75
N GLU A 47 -11.48 4.86 0.47
CA GLU A 47 -10.29 4.21 1.01
C GLU A 47 -9.84 3.07 0.09
N PHE A 48 -10.78 2.22 -0.33
CA PHE A 48 -10.51 1.16 -1.29
C PHE A 48 -9.92 1.72 -2.60
N TYR A 49 -10.56 2.73 -3.19
CA TYR A 49 -10.08 3.34 -4.42
C TYR A 49 -8.66 3.90 -4.28
N LEU A 50 -8.40 4.66 -3.22
CA LEU A 50 -7.12 5.32 -2.95
C LEU A 50 -5.99 4.32 -2.66
N LEU A 51 -6.28 3.22 -1.96
CA LEU A 51 -5.30 2.16 -1.69
C LEU A 51 -4.82 1.46 -2.97
N HIS A 52 -5.65 1.42 -4.01
CA HIS A 52 -5.34 0.77 -5.28
C HIS A 52 -4.70 1.72 -6.30
N GLN A 53 -4.63 3.03 -6.02
CA GLN A 53 -3.93 3.97 -6.89
C GLN A 53 -2.42 3.78 -6.76
N GLU A 54 -1.77 3.39 -7.85
CA GLU A 54 -0.31 3.26 -7.89
C GLU A 54 0.40 4.62 -7.87
N ASP A 55 -0.26 5.65 -8.41
CA ASP A 55 0.30 6.98 -8.58
C ASP A 55 0.13 7.88 -7.35
N LEU A 56 -0.51 7.39 -6.28
CA LEU A 56 -0.70 8.19 -5.08
C LEU A 56 0.60 8.21 -4.24
N PRO A 57 1.28 9.37 -4.13
CA PRO A 57 2.53 9.46 -3.37
C PRO A 57 2.27 9.13 -1.89
N GLY A 58 3.08 8.24 -1.32
CA GLY A 58 2.93 7.84 0.09
C GLY A 58 1.86 6.78 0.37
N SER A 59 1.22 6.19 -0.66
CA SER A 59 0.38 5.00 -0.45
C SER A 59 1.23 3.82 0.04
N ARG A 60 0.65 2.90 0.82
CA ARG A 60 1.37 1.70 1.30
C ARG A 60 1.98 0.89 0.14
N LYS A 61 1.30 0.85 -1.00
CA LYS A 61 1.76 0.15 -2.20
C LYS A 61 2.95 0.87 -2.87
N ALA A 62 2.92 2.20 -2.97
CA ALA A 62 4.05 2.99 -3.45
C ALA A 62 5.27 2.88 -2.50
N ILE A 63 5.03 2.86 -1.19
CA ILE A 63 6.07 2.63 -0.18
C ILE A 63 6.64 1.21 -0.32
N ALA A 64 5.81 0.18 -0.45
CA ALA A 64 6.26 -1.20 -0.65
C ALA A 64 7.13 -1.33 -1.90
N LYS A 65 6.69 -0.80 -3.05
CA LYS A 65 7.47 -0.78 -4.29
C LYS A 65 8.80 -0.04 -4.14
N SER A 66 8.81 1.08 -3.41
CA SER A 66 10.04 1.83 -3.11
C SER A 66 11.00 1.04 -2.21
N VAL A 67 10.47 0.34 -1.21
CA VAL A 67 11.25 -0.50 -0.29
C VAL A 67 11.81 -1.72 -1.01
N GLU A 68 11.01 -2.41 -1.81
CA GLU A 68 11.43 -3.53 -2.65
C GLU A 68 12.57 -3.11 -3.59
N GLY A 69 12.45 -1.96 -4.27
CA GLY A 69 13.52 -1.44 -5.12
C GLY A 69 14.81 -1.13 -4.35
N LYS A 70 14.70 -0.64 -3.11
CA LYS A 70 15.87 -0.41 -2.24
C LYS A 70 16.51 -1.72 -1.77
N ILE A 71 15.71 -2.75 -1.50
CA ILE A 71 16.21 -4.08 -1.10
C ILE A 71 16.96 -4.72 -2.27
N ALA A 72 16.39 -4.72 -3.48
CA ALA A 72 17.06 -5.26 -4.66
C ALA A 72 18.43 -4.59 -4.93
N LEU A 73 18.51 -3.27 -4.75
CA LEU A 73 19.76 -2.52 -4.90
C LEU A 73 20.78 -2.83 -3.79
N LEU A 74 20.32 -3.17 -2.59
CA LEU A 74 21.20 -3.62 -1.51
C LEU A 74 21.73 -5.04 -1.79
N GLU A 75 20.89 -5.93 -2.29
CA GLU A 75 21.28 -7.29 -2.69
C GLU A 75 22.38 -7.27 -3.75
N GLU A 76 22.20 -6.47 -4.81
CA GLU A 76 23.20 -6.30 -5.88
C GLU A 76 24.55 -5.81 -5.34
N LYS A 77 24.54 -4.81 -4.44
CA LYS A 77 25.77 -4.29 -3.82
C LYS A 77 26.47 -5.32 -2.95
N LEU A 78 25.69 -6.13 -2.24
CA LEU A 78 26.20 -7.15 -1.33
C LEU A 78 26.82 -8.31 -2.12
N GLU A 79 26.21 -8.70 -3.24
CA GLU A 79 26.76 -9.67 -4.18
C GLU A 79 28.07 -9.17 -4.79
N HIS A 80 28.11 -7.90 -5.25
CA HIS A 80 29.31 -7.30 -5.80
C HIS A 80 30.47 -7.23 -4.80
N LEU A 81 30.19 -6.86 -3.55
CA LEU A 81 31.20 -6.83 -2.49
C LEU A 81 31.69 -8.24 -2.14
N SER A 82 30.78 -9.22 -2.10
CA SER A 82 31.11 -10.61 -1.82
C SER A 82 32.02 -11.19 -2.90
N SER A 83 31.77 -10.87 -4.17
CA SER A 83 32.62 -11.27 -5.30
C SER A 83 34.03 -10.69 -5.16
N HIS A 84 34.15 -9.38 -4.89
CA HIS A 84 35.45 -8.74 -4.71
C HIS A 84 36.23 -9.32 -3.52
N LEU A 85 35.56 -9.65 -2.42
CA LEU A 85 36.21 -10.29 -1.28
C LEU A 85 36.70 -11.70 -1.63
N ALA A 86 35.90 -12.49 -2.35
CA ALA A 86 36.30 -13.82 -2.81
C ALA A 86 37.52 -13.76 -3.73
N GLU A 87 37.56 -12.81 -4.65
CA GLU A 87 38.72 -12.57 -5.53
C GLU A 87 39.97 -12.16 -4.72
N PHE A 88 39.80 -11.29 -3.73
CA PHE A 88 40.89 -10.87 -2.86
C PHE A 88 41.46 -12.03 -2.03
N PHE A 89 40.61 -12.88 -1.46
CA PHE A 89 41.05 -14.08 -0.75
C PHE A 89 41.73 -15.08 -1.68
N GLY A 90 41.19 -15.30 -2.88
CA GLY A 90 41.83 -16.14 -3.90
C GLY A 90 43.22 -15.61 -4.29
N TRP A 91 43.37 -14.29 -4.41
CA TRP A 91 44.66 -13.65 -4.65
C TRP A 91 45.63 -13.84 -3.47
N LEU A 92 45.17 -13.69 -2.23
CA LEU A 92 45.99 -13.91 -1.03
C LEU A 92 46.45 -15.37 -0.93
N GLU A 93 45.57 -16.34 -1.13
CA GLU A 93 45.92 -17.76 -1.10
C GLU A 93 46.96 -18.12 -2.16
N ALA A 94 46.81 -17.57 -3.37
CA ALA A 94 47.78 -17.74 -4.44
C ALA A 94 49.15 -17.11 -4.13
N ARG A 95 49.17 -16.07 -3.30
CA ARG A 95 50.40 -15.38 -2.86
C ARG A 95 51.11 -16.11 -1.72
N VAL A 96 50.36 -16.69 -0.77
CA VAL A 96 50.92 -17.40 0.40
C VAL A 96 51.45 -18.79 0.03
N ARG A 97 50.97 -19.42 -1.07
CA ARG A 97 51.48 -20.70 -1.59
C ARG A 97 52.77 -20.61 -2.42
N LYS A 98 53.28 -19.40 -2.70
CA LYS A 98 54.58 -19.18 -3.34
C LYS A 98 55.63 -18.86 -2.30
#